data_AF-A0A4Q3MYZ2-F1
#
_entry.id   AF-A0A4Q3MYZ2-F1
#
_cell.length_a   1.000
_cell.length_b   1.000
_cell.length_c   1.000
_cell.angle_alpha   90.00
_cell.angle_beta   90.00
_cell.angle_gamma   90.00
#
_symmetry.space_group_name_H-M   'P 1'
#
loop_
_entity.id
_entity.type
_entity.pdbx_description
1 polymer ?
#
loop_
_entity_poly.entity_id
_entity_poly.type
_entity_poly.pdbx_seq_one_letter_code
_entity_poly.pdbx_strand_id
1 'polypeptide(L)'
;PKNILVGPAGPVFLDAECAWYGDPAFDLAFCLNHLLLKSVWRPDTTAAFLQCFDALCAAYLAGVHWEPAAQLEARAAWLLAGMLLARVDGKSPAEYITAEADRNRVRRFAIPLLLQPVRRLSEIRQRWSAP
;
A
#
# COMPACT_ATOMS: atom_id res chain seq x y z
N PRO A 1 -0.44 -4.86 -9.36
CA PRO A 1 0.41 -3.80 -9.94
C PRO A 1 0.75 -4.19 -11.39
N LYS A 2 1.06 -3.24 -12.28
CA LYS A 2 1.39 -3.55 -13.69
C LYS A 2 2.75 -4.26 -13.86
N ASN A 3 3.61 -4.16 -12.85
CA ASN A 3 4.98 -4.69 -12.87
C ASN A 3 5.09 -6.13 -12.29
N ILE A 4 3.96 -6.83 -12.13
CA ILE A 4 3.93 -8.22 -11.66
C ILE A 4 2.97 -9.02 -12.53
N LEU A 5 3.48 -10.07 -13.19
CA LEU A 5 2.66 -11.07 -13.86
C LEU A 5 2.40 -12.26 -12.95
N VAL A 6 1.23 -12.89 -13.10
CA VAL A 6 0.92 -14.16 -12.44
C VAL A 6 1.37 -15.28 -13.36
N GLY A 7 2.47 -15.94 -13.01
CA GLY A 7 2.97 -17.13 -13.70
C GLY A 7 2.44 -18.43 -13.09
N PRO A 8 2.62 -19.58 -13.77
CA PRO A 8 2.17 -20.88 -13.27
C PRO A 8 2.87 -21.33 -11.98
N ALA A 9 4.06 -20.80 -11.70
CA ALA A 9 4.86 -21.11 -10.50
C ALA A 9 4.86 -19.96 -9.47
N GLY A 10 4.09 -18.90 -9.68
CA GLY A 10 4.05 -17.73 -8.80
C GLY A 10 4.26 -16.39 -9.52
N PRO A 11 4.41 -15.29 -8.76
CA PRO A 11 4.57 -13.97 -9.32
C PRO A 11 5.91 -13.80 -10.05
N VAL A 12 5.87 -13.16 -11.23
CA VAL A 12 7.04 -12.75 -12.00
C VAL A 12 7.13 -11.24 -11.97
N PHE A 13 8.21 -10.71 -11.40
CA PHE A 13 8.48 -9.28 -11.36
C PHE A 13 9.06 -8.81 -12.69
N LEU A 14 8.53 -7.69 -13.20
CA LEU A 14 8.94 -7.06 -14.45
C LEU A 14 9.29 -5.59 -14.20
N ASP A 15 9.91 -4.95 -15.19
CA ASP A 15 10.02 -3.48 -15.24
C ASP A 15 10.77 -2.90 -14.01
N ALA A 16 11.98 -3.40 -13.77
CA ALA A 16 12.87 -2.98 -12.67
C ALA A 16 13.80 -1.80 -13.07
N GLU A 17 13.46 -1.04 -14.11
CA GLU A 17 14.29 0.05 -14.64
C GLU A 17 14.52 1.20 -13.64
N CYS A 18 13.59 1.36 -12.70
CA CYS A 18 13.66 2.36 -11.62
C CYS A 18 14.40 1.85 -10.37
N ALA A 19 15.02 0.67 -10.40
CA ALA A 19 15.73 0.13 -9.25
C ALA A 19 17.01 0.93 -8.96
N TRP A 20 17.16 1.35 -7.70
CA TRP A 20 18.35 2.03 -7.18
C TRP A 20 18.44 1.82 -5.66
N TYR A 21 19.55 2.21 -5.03
CA TYR A 21 19.75 2.10 -3.59
C TYR A 21 18.96 3.17 -2.80
N GLY A 22 17.65 2.96 -2.66
CA GLY A 22 16.72 3.82 -1.91
C GLY A 22 16.26 3.23 -0.58
N ASP A 23 15.20 3.81 0.02
CA ASP A 23 14.59 3.30 1.25
C ASP A 23 13.76 2.03 0.96
N PRO A 24 14.10 0.86 1.55
CA PRO A 24 13.37 -0.40 1.32
C PRO A 24 11.93 -0.38 1.81
N ALA A 25 11.52 0.61 2.63
CA ALA A 25 10.13 0.80 3.01
C ALA A 25 9.22 1.14 1.82
N PHE A 26 9.79 1.69 0.73
CA PHE A 26 9.05 2.14 -0.45
C PHE A 26 8.34 0.98 -1.14
N ASP A 27 9.01 -0.14 -1.39
CA ASP A 27 8.43 -1.26 -2.14
C ASP A 27 7.25 -1.89 -1.39
N LEU A 28 7.37 -2.02 -0.07
CA LEU A 28 6.28 -2.48 0.79
C LEU A 28 5.10 -1.51 0.73
N ALA A 29 5.34 -0.21 0.98
CA ALA A 29 4.29 0.81 0.91
C ALA A 29 3.60 0.86 -0.47
N PHE A 30 4.37 0.75 -1.55
CA PHE A 30 3.89 0.78 -2.92
C PHE A 30 2.98 -0.41 -3.23
N CYS A 31 3.37 -1.61 -2.82
CA CYS A 31 2.55 -2.81 -3.00
C CYS A 31 1.26 -2.75 -2.17
N LEU A 32 1.35 -2.34 -0.90
CA LEU A 32 0.19 -2.20 -0.01
C LEU A 32 -0.80 -1.15 -0.52
N ASN A 33 -0.31 -0.03 -1.06
CA ASN A 33 -1.11 1.00 -1.69
C ASN A 33 -2.00 0.42 -2.82
N HIS A 34 -1.45 -0.46 -3.65
CA HIS A 34 -2.23 -1.14 -4.68
C HIS A 34 -3.32 -2.06 -4.11
N LEU A 35 -3.06 -2.77 -3.01
CA LEU A 35 -4.05 -3.65 -2.38
C LEU A 35 -5.22 -2.82 -1.81
N LEU A 36 -4.91 -1.73 -1.11
CA LEU A 36 -5.93 -0.85 -0.53
C LEU A 36 -6.76 -0.17 -1.62
N LEU A 37 -6.16 0.43 -2.65
CA LEU A 37 -6.91 1.06 -3.73
C LEU A 37 -7.76 0.06 -4.52
N LYS A 38 -7.27 -1.17 -4.73
CA LYS A 38 -8.08 -2.22 -5.36
C LYS A 38 -9.27 -2.65 -4.51
N SER A 39 -9.19 -2.58 -3.18
CA SER A 39 -10.34 -2.82 -2.30
C SER A 39 -11.44 -1.77 -2.48
N VAL A 40 -11.08 -0.53 -2.82
CA VAL A 40 -12.06 0.53 -3.17
C VAL A 40 -12.68 0.24 -4.53
N TRP A 41 -11.86 -0.13 -5.51
CA TRP A 41 -12.32 -0.46 -6.86
C TRP A 41 -13.22 -1.70 -6.93
N ARG A 42 -12.96 -2.70 -6.09
CA ARG A 42 -13.66 -3.99 -6.06
C ARG A 42 -14.15 -4.29 -4.63
N PRO A 43 -15.20 -3.60 -4.17
CA PRO A 43 -15.68 -3.69 -2.79
C PRO A 43 -16.03 -5.13 -2.38
N ASP A 44 -16.58 -5.93 -3.30
CA ASP A 44 -16.92 -7.35 -3.08
C ASP A 44 -15.71 -8.24 -2.72
N THR A 45 -14.50 -7.77 -3.04
CA THR A 45 -13.24 -8.50 -2.78
C THR A 45 -12.36 -7.83 -1.72
N THR A 46 -12.91 -6.85 -0.99
CA THR A 46 -12.18 -6.10 0.05
C THR A 46 -11.49 -7.03 1.04
N ALA A 47 -12.21 -8.03 1.56
CA ALA A 47 -11.66 -8.97 2.53
C ALA A 47 -10.42 -9.71 2.00
N ALA A 48 -10.42 -10.14 0.74
CA ALA A 48 -9.29 -10.82 0.13
C ALA A 48 -8.07 -9.89 -0.04
N PHE A 49 -8.27 -8.65 -0.51
CA PHE A 49 -7.16 -7.69 -0.60
C PHE A 49 -6.54 -7.37 0.75
N LEU A 50 -7.37 -7.32 1.79
CA LEU A 50 -6.92 -7.06 3.14
C LEU A 50 -6.20 -8.26 3.77
N GLN A 51 -6.60 -9.49 3.44
CA GLN A 51 -5.81 -10.68 3.80
C GLN A 51 -4.44 -10.68 3.10
N CYS A 52 -4.39 -10.29 1.82
CA CYS A 52 -3.11 -10.10 1.12
C CYS A 52 -2.25 -9.01 1.77
N PHE A 53 -2.87 -7.93 2.25
CA PHE A 53 -2.17 -6.87 2.98
C PHE A 53 -1.50 -7.44 4.23
N ASP A 54 -2.25 -8.20 5.03
CA ASP A 54 -1.75 -8.79 6.28
C ASP A 54 -0.62 -9.80 6.02
N ALA A 55 -0.80 -10.68 5.02
CA ALA A 55 0.20 -11.67 4.62
C ALA A 55 1.50 -11.00 4.10
N LEU A 56 1.38 -9.96 3.27
CA LEU A 56 2.54 -9.24 2.74
C LEU A 56 3.30 -8.52 3.85
N CYS A 57 2.61 -7.82 4.77
CA CYS A 57 3.25 -7.16 5.90
C CYS A 57 4.03 -8.17 6.74
N ALA A 58 3.41 -9.29 7.11
CA ALA A 58 4.04 -10.30 7.95
C ALA A 58 5.27 -10.91 7.27
N ALA A 59 5.15 -11.33 6.00
CA ALA A 59 6.25 -11.95 5.26
C ALA A 59 7.41 -10.98 5.02
N TYR A 60 7.10 -9.73 4.64
CA TYR A 60 8.14 -8.73 4.37
C TYR A 60 8.90 -8.37 5.64
N LEU A 61 8.20 -8.04 6.73
CA LEU A 61 8.83 -7.63 7.98
C LEU A 61 9.61 -8.77 8.65
N ALA A 62 9.18 -10.02 8.51
CA ALA A 62 9.94 -11.19 8.97
C ALA A 62 11.27 -11.37 8.21
N GLY A 63 11.34 -10.90 6.96
CA GLY A 63 12.57 -10.93 6.15
C GLY A 63 13.55 -9.80 6.48
N VAL A 64 13.13 -8.75 7.19
CA VAL A 64 13.98 -7.61 7.53
C VAL A 64 14.93 -7.97 8.67
N HIS A 65 16.20 -8.18 8.34
CA HIS A 65 17.26 -8.54 9.29
C HIS A 65 18.46 -7.56 9.27
N TRP A 66 18.47 -6.61 8.34
CA TRP A 66 19.56 -5.64 8.14
C TRP A 66 19.34 -4.31 8.87
N GLU A 67 18.14 -4.07 9.40
CA GLU A 67 17.79 -2.93 10.24
C GLU A 67 16.64 -3.30 11.20
N PRO A 68 16.31 -2.49 12.22
CA PRO A 68 15.15 -2.76 13.07
C PRO A 68 13.84 -2.73 12.27
N ALA A 69 13.16 -3.87 12.15
CA ALA A 69 11.92 -4.00 11.37
C ALA A 69 10.83 -2.97 11.73
N ALA A 70 10.72 -2.59 13.02
CA ALA A 70 9.77 -1.58 13.48
C ALA A 70 10.07 -0.17 12.94
N GLN A 71 11.33 0.16 12.64
CA GLN A 71 11.68 1.45 12.02
C GLN A 71 11.30 1.46 10.53
N LEU A 72 11.56 0.36 9.81
CA LEU A 72 11.12 0.20 8.43
C LEU A 72 9.59 0.24 8.33
N GLU A 73 8.88 -0.46 9.22
CA GLU A 73 7.41 -0.48 9.26
C GLU A 73 6.84 0.93 9.42
N ALA A 74 7.42 1.75 10.31
CA ALA A 74 6.98 3.13 10.51
C ALA A 74 7.17 4.00 9.25
N ARG A 75 8.30 3.83 8.53
CA ARG A 75 8.52 4.53 7.26
C ARG A 75 7.53 4.06 6.18
N ALA A 76 7.25 2.75 6.11
CA ALA A 76 6.30 2.19 5.15
C ALA A 76 4.87 2.68 5.43
N ALA A 77 4.46 2.77 6.69
CA ALA A 77 3.16 3.31 7.09
C ALA A 77 2.99 4.77 6.68
N TRP A 78 4.03 5.59 6.85
CA TRP A 78 4.03 6.99 6.44
C TRP A 78 3.99 7.14 4.90
N LEU A 79 4.85 6.41 4.19
CA LEU A 79 4.88 6.40 2.72
C LEU A 79 3.54 5.95 2.13
N LEU A 80 2.90 4.93 2.71
CA LEU A 80 1.60 4.42 2.28
C LEU A 80 0.53 5.52 2.31
N ALA A 81 0.47 6.34 3.36
CA ALA A 81 -0.46 7.47 3.44
C ALA A 81 -0.22 8.48 2.31
N GLY A 82 1.05 8.85 2.07
CA GLY A 82 1.42 9.76 0.99
C GLY A 82 1.08 9.19 -0.40
N MET A 83 1.35 7.91 -0.62
CA MET A 83 1.07 7.22 -1.90
C MET A 83 -0.43 7.13 -2.18
N LEU A 84 -1.25 6.81 -1.17
CA LEU A 84 -2.71 6.79 -1.31
C LEU A 84 -3.23 8.13 -1.81
N LEU A 85 -2.79 9.23 -1.18
CA LEU A 85 -3.17 10.58 -1.58
C LEU A 85 -2.66 10.93 -2.98
N ALA A 86 -1.40 10.60 -3.29
CA ALA A 86 -0.82 10.84 -4.61
C ALA A 86 -1.54 10.06 -5.73
N ARG A 87 -2.16 8.91 -5.44
CA ARG A 87 -2.95 8.15 -6.42
C ARG A 87 -4.37 8.68 -6.62
N VAL A 88 -4.83 9.67 -5.86
CA VAL A 88 -6.12 10.33 -6.13
C VAL A 88 -5.98 11.78 -6.59
N ASP A 89 -4.96 12.49 -6.10
CA ASP A 89 -4.73 13.93 -6.34
C ASP A 89 -3.37 14.26 -6.97
N GLY A 90 -2.48 13.29 -7.12
CA GLY A 90 -1.14 13.50 -7.67
C GLY A 90 -1.09 13.44 -9.21
N LYS A 91 0.14 13.49 -9.74
CA LYS A 91 0.41 13.50 -11.20
C LYS A 91 0.11 12.19 -11.92
N SER A 92 -0.02 11.09 -11.18
CA SER A 92 -0.38 9.78 -11.72
C SER A 92 -1.50 9.18 -10.86
N PRO A 93 -2.76 9.55 -11.12
CA PRO A 93 -3.89 9.00 -10.38
C PRO A 93 -4.18 7.54 -10.77
N ALA A 94 -4.84 6.79 -9.88
CA ALA A 94 -5.40 5.49 -10.19
C ALA A 94 -6.60 5.64 -11.13
N GLU A 95 -6.39 5.32 -12.40
CA GLU A 95 -7.39 5.48 -13.48
C GLU A 95 -8.70 4.73 -13.23
N TYR A 96 -8.66 3.66 -12.43
CA TYR A 96 -9.83 2.86 -12.07
C TYR A 96 -10.62 3.42 -10.87
N ILE A 97 -10.11 4.44 -10.17
CA ILE A 97 -10.85 5.16 -9.12
C ILE A 97 -11.46 6.42 -9.74
N THR A 98 -12.66 6.28 -10.28
CA THR A 98 -13.30 7.35 -11.06
C THR A 98 -14.30 8.15 -10.24
N ALA A 99 -15.04 7.50 -9.34
CA ALA A 99 -16.06 8.16 -8.53
C ALA A 99 -15.44 9.13 -7.52
N GLU A 100 -15.97 10.35 -7.46
CA GLU A 100 -15.51 11.39 -6.52
C GLU A 100 -15.76 10.97 -5.06
N ALA A 101 -16.79 10.16 -4.80
CA ALA A 101 -17.02 9.58 -3.48
C ALA A 101 -15.86 8.67 -3.03
N ASP A 102 -15.31 7.87 -3.94
CA ASP A 102 -14.18 6.98 -3.66
C ASP A 102 -12.88 7.77 -3.47
N ARG A 103 -12.64 8.79 -4.30
CA ARG A 103 -11.51 9.71 -4.10
C ARG A 103 -11.58 10.38 -2.74
N ASN A 104 -12.75 10.88 -2.36
CA ASN A 104 -12.98 11.49 -1.05
C ASN A 104 -12.81 10.50 0.10
N ARG A 105 -13.21 9.23 -0.06
CA ARG A 105 -12.92 8.18 0.93
C ARG A 105 -11.41 8.02 1.13
N VAL A 106 -10.64 7.95 0.05
CA VAL A 106 -9.17 7.86 0.13
C VAL A 106 -8.56 9.11 0.76
N ARG A 107 -9.00 10.32 0.40
CA ARG A 107 -8.53 11.57 1.00
C ARG A 107 -8.78 11.61 2.51
N ARG A 108 -10.01 11.33 2.95
CA ARG A 108 -10.39 11.31 4.37
C ARG A 108 -9.56 10.31 5.17
N PHE A 109 -9.14 9.21 4.55
CA PHE A 109 -8.27 8.24 5.18
C PHE A 109 -6.80 8.69 5.22
N ALA A 110 -6.27 9.13 4.08
CA ALA A 110 -4.84 9.37 3.89
C ALA A 110 -4.35 10.68 4.54
N ILE A 111 -5.14 11.77 4.47
CA ILE A 111 -4.71 13.09 4.95
C ILE A 111 -4.38 13.08 6.45
N PRO A 112 -5.24 12.55 7.35
CA PRO A 112 -4.92 12.50 8.77
C PRO A 112 -3.66 11.67 9.07
N LEU A 113 -3.46 10.56 8.35
CA LEU A 113 -2.28 9.70 8.52
C LEU A 113 -1.00 10.32 7.96
N LEU A 114 -1.10 11.25 7.00
CA LEU A 114 0.04 11.99 6.50
C LEU A 114 0.48 13.07 7.50
N LEU A 115 -0.50 13.75 8.13
CA LEU A 115 -0.26 14.79 9.12
C LEU A 115 0.15 14.23 10.49
N GLN A 116 -0.42 13.09 10.87
CA GLN A 116 -0.13 12.38 12.13
C GLN A 116 0.13 10.90 11.83
N PRO A 117 1.37 10.55 11.44
CA PRO A 117 1.71 9.19 11.03
C PRO A 117 1.59 8.20 12.17
N VAL A 118 0.94 7.08 11.88
CA VAL A 118 0.99 5.88 12.73
C VAL A 118 2.27 5.11 12.45
N ARG A 119 2.74 4.33 13.45
CA ARG A 119 3.99 3.58 13.33
C ARG A 119 3.82 2.14 12.88
N ARG A 120 2.58 1.63 12.85
CA ARG A 120 2.29 0.22 12.52
C ARG A 120 1.32 0.11 11.35
N LEU A 121 1.64 -0.79 10.43
CA LEU A 121 0.80 -1.11 9.27
C LEU A 121 -0.51 -1.78 9.72
N SER A 122 -0.48 -2.53 10.83
CA SER A 122 -1.68 -3.10 11.44
C SER A 122 -2.71 -2.03 11.86
N GLU A 123 -2.25 -0.84 12.25
CA GLU A 123 -3.14 0.26 12.64
C GLU A 123 -3.81 0.89 11.40
N ILE A 124 -3.06 1.06 10.31
CA ILE A 124 -3.63 1.46 9.00
C ILE A 124 -4.68 0.44 8.56
N ARG A 125 -4.34 -0.84 8.60
CA ARG A 125 -5.21 -1.96 8.26
C ARG A 125 -6.53 -1.96 9.06
N GLN A 126 -6.45 -1.73 10.36
CA GLN A 126 -7.62 -1.66 11.24
C GLN A 126 -8.49 -0.45 10.90
N ARG A 127 -7.89 0.74 10.79
CA ARG A 127 -8.60 1.97 10.43
C ARG A 127 -9.27 1.87 9.05
N TRP A 128 -8.67 1.16 8.09
CA TRP A 128 -9.23 1.00 6.75
C TRP A 128 -10.49 0.13 6.71
N SER A 129 -10.62 -0.81 7.66
CA SER A 129 -11.80 -1.67 7.80
C SER A 129 -12.85 -1.16 8.77
N ALA A 130 -12.57 -0.05 9.45
CA ALA A 130 -13.60 0.62 10.22
C ALA A 130 -14.74 1.07 9.28
N PRO A 131 -16.00 0.97 9.73
CA PRO A 131 -17.17 1.39 8.96
C PRO A 131 -17.16 2.89 8.61
#